data_AF-A0A438IGD5-F1
#
_entry.id   AF-A0A438IGD5-F1
#
_cell.length_a   1.000
_cell.length_b   1.000
_cell.length_c   1.000
_cell.angle_alpha   90.00
_cell.angle_beta   90.00
_cell.angle_gamma   90.00
#
_symmetry.space_group_name_H-M   'P 1'
#
loop_
_entity.id
_entity.type
_entity.pdbx_description
1 polymer ?
#
loop_
_entity_poly.entity_id
_entity_poly.type
_entity_poly.pdbx_seq_one_letter_code
_entity_poly.pdbx_strand_id
1 'polypeptide(L)'
;MESSSRSRSHAGSIEENTMAIIDAAGAKDTQDTNDDRMAFLEAVRASSIVPETGTAPTNKMFEAIFQILKVGKSLELIMASYQLLNELDKCFPRAYLSNVDKSNSSCTALLEPVVVKEAWSPFSLGSDATCGERQTANKNSGGPLDSSGFHLLIQNIVKVTDEMNSQALNIKLELRSEIQDNQLDRVEQLKWEYWLQASDAVSLGNMFLFQYLVNVLEGDFLPRNSMYKAIHCCISETMNWTLLRESLINMLLGSRKISYKGFIKDCLSLISRLCHVYAGFSHDPSCEENSAGKQHEKCDTAVAIAFLEVKNCTCISVQKLLVLVRFIMELDMSKKKADMQGHTTRADGVRTPLVEIIIDELTYNEDILSPFLQVFNEPKWKLEIALQYFWKYISKPSVRTRRSNGPTEDATFGGLLKYFSNNTNTKNVIRKIGTEVAQLLLAHAFQACGDFAIRKRSSIYSGNHPLNKMSSETVTSSVH
;
A
#
# COMPACT_ATOMS: atom_id res chain seq x y z
N MET A 1 -16.82 41.44 -8.72
CA MET A 1 -17.77 40.32 -8.97
C MET A 1 -17.70 39.73 -10.38
N GLU A 2 -16.83 40.21 -11.29
CA GLU A 2 -16.76 39.75 -12.70
C GLU A 2 -15.69 38.68 -13.03
N SER A 3 -14.81 38.32 -12.10
CA SER A 3 -13.73 37.34 -12.37
C SER A 3 -14.15 35.87 -12.24
N SER A 4 -15.22 35.59 -11.47
CA SER A 4 -15.64 34.21 -11.17
C SER A 4 -16.53 33.58 -12.25
N SER A 5 -17.20 34.40 -13.08
CA SER A 5 -18.06 33.92 -14.17
C SER A 5 -17.26 33.47 -15.39
N ARG A 6 -16.16 34.17 -15.73
CA ARG A 6 -15.29 33.81 -16.87
C ARG A 6 -14.48 32.53 -16.65
N SER A 7 -14.04 32.24 -15.42
CA SER A 7 -13.29 31.00 -15.17
C SER A 7 -14.19 29.76 -15.25
N ARG A 8 -15.45 29.86 -14.81
CA ARG A 8 -16.44 28.77 -14.91
C ARG A 8 -16.82 28.46 -16.37
N SER A 9 -16.97 29.47 -17.24
CA SER A 9 -17.26 29.23 -18.65
C SER A 9 -16.09 28.59 -19.40
N HIS A 10 -14.86 28.93 -19.03
CA HIS A 10 -13.66 28.35 -19.65
C HIS A 10 -13.43 26.90 -19.21
N ALA A 11 -13.57 26.59 -17.91
CA ALA A 11 -13.48 25.22 -17.40
C ALA A 11 -14.57 24.30 -17.98
N GLY A 12 -15.80 24.80 -18.14
CA GLY A 12 -16.89 24.05 -18.79
C GLY A 12 -16.62 23.76 -20.26
N SER A 13 -16.02 24.71 -20.99
CA SER A 13 -15.63 24.51 -22.39
C SER A 13 -14.49 23.50 -22.56
N ILE A 14 -13.53 23.47 -21.63
CA ILE A 14 -12.48 22.45 -21.62
C ILE A 14 -13.07 21.07 -21.31
N GLU A 15 -13.96 20.97 -20.32
CA GLU A 15 -14.67 19.71 -20.04
C GLU A 15 -15.40 19.19 -21.27
N GLU A 16 -16.23 20.01 -21.90
CA GLU A 16 -17.02 19.64 -23.06
C GLU A 16 -16.14 19.19 -24.24
N ASN A 17 -15.09 19.95 -24.56
CA ASN A 17 -14.19 19.63 -25.66
C ASN A 17 -13.41 18.33 -25.41
N THR A 18 -12.91 18.13 -24.19
CA THR A 18 -12.13 16.92 -23.86
C THR A 18 -13.05 15.70 -23.76
N MET A 19 -14.23 15.81 -23.17
CA MET A 19 -15.20 14.71 -23.11
C MET A 19 -15.74 14.34 -24.49
N ALA A 20 -15.88 15.29 -25.42
CA ALA A 20 -16.28 14.99 -26.79
C ALA A 20 -15.32 14.02 -27.52
N ILE A 21 -14.02 14.04 -27.19
CA ILE A 21 -13.03 13.12 -27.75
C ILE A 21 -13.38 11.67 -27.36
N ILE A 22 -13.72 11.44 -26.09
CA ILE A 22 -14.03 10.10 -25.61
C ILE A 22 -15.46 9.65 -25.94
N ASP A 23 -16.41 10.59 -26.04
CA ASP A 23 -17.79 10.30 -26.44
C ASP A 23 -17.89 9.93 -27.94
N ALA A 24 -16.97 10.44 -28.76
CA ALA A 24 -16.82 10.04 -30.16
C ALA A 24 -16.15 8.64 -30.30
N ALA A 25 -15.36 8.23 -29.30
CA ALA A 25 -14.70 6.95 -29.29
C ALA A 25 -15.74 5.81 -29.14
N GLY A 26 -15.72 4.86 -30.08
CA GLY A 26 -16.67 3.76 -30.09
C GLY A 26 -16.54 2.84 -28.87
N ALA A 27 -17.57 2.02 -28.62
CA ALA A 27 -17.52 1.00 -27.55
C ALA A 27 -16.59 -0.20 -27.87
N LYS A 28 -16.08 -0.28 -29.11
CA LYS A 28 -15.21 -1.38 -29.57
C LYS A 28 -13.75 -1.00 -29.42
N ASP A 29 -12.91 -1.94 -29.00
CA ASP A 29 -11.46 -1.73 -28.95
C ASP A 29 -10.86 -1.86 -30.36
N THR A 30 -11.09 -0.86 -31.21
CA THR A 30 -10.39 -0.68 -32.50
C THR A 30 -9.17 0.22 -32.32
N GLN A 31 -8.24 0.21 -33.28
CA GLN A 31 -7.08 1.10 -33.24
C GLN A 31 -7.52 2.58 -33.13
N ASP A 32 -8.47 3.01 -33.97
CA ASP A 32 -8.99 4.38 -33.95
C ASP A 32 -9.56 4.76 -32.56
N THR A 33 -10.30 3.84 -31.92
CA THR A 33 -10.85 4.09 -30.57
C THR A 33 -9.74 4.16 -29.51
N ASN A 34 -8.66 3.39 -29.67
CA ASN A 34 -7.52 3.49 -28.76
C ASN A 34 -6.77 4.80 -28.93
N ASP A 35 -6.60 5.27 -30.17
CA ASP A 35 -5.96 6.54 -30.48
C ASP A 35 -6.78 7.73 -29.93
N ASP A 36 -8.12 7.68 -30.05
CA ASP A 36 -9.03 8.66 -29.45
C ASP A 36 -8.91 8.69 -27.92
N ARG A 37 -8.89 7.51 -27.27
CA ARG A 37 -8.69 7.41 -25.81
C ARG A 37 -7.33 7.94 -25.39
N MET A 38 -6.27 7.71 -26.18
CA MET A 38 -4.94 8.25 -25.90
C MET A 38 -4.94 9.78 -26.05
N ALA A 39 -5.54 10.32 -27.10
CA ALA A 39 -5.69 11.76 -27.31
C ALA A 39 -6.47 12.43 -26.17
N PHE A 40 -7.50 11.75 -25.64
CA PHE A 40 -8.20 12.18 -24.44
C PHE A 40 -7.28 12.27 -23.21
N LEU A 41 -6.48 11.23 -22.94
CA LEU A 41 -5.54 11.22 -21.80
C LEU A 41 -4.52 12.37 -21.90
N GLU A 42 -3.97 12.60 -23.10
CA GLU A 42 -3.02 13.69 -23.35
C GLU A 42 -3.67 15.07 -23.23
N ALA A 43 -4.93 15.23 -23.67
CA ALA A 43 -5.66 16.48 -23.49
C ALA A 43 -5.89 16.81 -22.00
N VAL A 44 -6.20 15.80 -21.17
CA VAL A 44 -6.32 16.01 -19.71
C VAL A 44 -4.96 16.37 -19.10
N ARG A 45 -3.89 15.66 -19.48
CA ARG A 45 -2.52 15.95 -19.04
C ARG A 45 -2.11 17.39 -19.38
N ALA A 46 -2.33 17.82 -20.62
CA ALA A 46 -1.98 19.14 -21.12
C ALA A 46 -2.76 20.28 -20.45
N SER A 47 -4.01 20.04 -20.04
CA SER A 47 -4.84 21.05 -19.37
C SER A 47 -4.62 21.12 -17.85
N SER A 48 -4.29 19.99 -17.23
CA SER A 48 -4.31 19.85 -15.77
C SER A 48 -2.93 19.84 -15.13
N ILE A 49 -1.89 19.37 -15.84
CA ILE A 49 -0.55 19.14 -15.27
C ILE A 49 0.50 20.08 -15.85
N VAL A 50 0.48 20.28 -17.18
CA VAL A 50 1.49 21.08 -17.89
C VAL A 50 1.49 22.57 -17.50
N PRO A 51 0.34 23.25 -17.28
CA PRO A 51 0.34 24.68 -16.93
C PRO A 51 0.79 24.92 -15.48
N GLU A 52 1.49 26.04 -15.23
CA GLU A 52 1.92 26.46 -13.87
C GLU A 52 0.74 26.64 -12.89
N THR A 53 -0.46 26.93 -13.42
CA THR A 53 -1.73 26.97 -12.70
C THR A 53 -2.75 26.04 -13.36
N GLY A 54 -2.39 24.76 -13.49
CA GLY A 54 -3.27 23.72 -14.04
C GLY A 54 -4.64 23.69 -13.35
N THR A 55 -5.71 23.51 -14.15
CA THR A 55 -7.07 23.38 -13.62
C THR A 55 -7.30 21.93 -13.24
N ALA A 56 -7.89 21.67 -12.06
CA ALA A 56 -8.22 20.31 -11.64
C ALA A 56 -9.18 19.65 -12.63
N PRO A 57 -8.95 18.39 -13.05
CA PRO A 57 -9.90 17.66 -13.88
C PRO A 57 -11.25 17.52 -13.18
N THR A 58 -12.31 17.43 -13.98
CA THR A 58 -13.66 17.22 -13.44
C THR A 58 -13.86 15.78 -13.01
N ASN A 59 -14.84 15.52 -12.14
CA ASN A 59 -15.15 14.16 -11.68
C ASN A 59 -15.46 13.20 -12.85
N LYS A 60 -16.03 13.71 -13.95
CA LYS A 60 -16.28 12.91 -15.16
C LYS A 60 -15.00 12.54 -15.89
N MET A 61 -14.05 13.48 -15.99
CA MET A 61 -12.73 13.21 -16.56
C MET A 61 -11.97 12.18 -15.74
N PHE A 62 -11.94 12.32 -14.41
CA PHE A 62 -11.34 11.31 -13.53
C PHE A 62 -11.99 9.93 -13.71
N GLU A 63 -13.33 9.89 -13.76
CA GLU A 63 -14.06 8.64 -13.98
C GLU A 63 -13.69 8.00 -15.32
N ALA A 64 -13.65 8.77 -16.40
CA ALA A 64 -13.27 8.29 -17.73
C ALA A 64 -11.83 7.71 -17.74
N ILE A 65 -10.86 8.41 -17.14
CA ILE A 65 -9.47 7.92 -17.02
C ILE A 65 -9.43 6.63 -16.21
N PHE A 66 -10.14 6.58 -15.09
CA PHE A 66 -10.22 5.39 -14.24
C PHE A 66 -10.87 4.21 -14.94
N GLN A 67 -11.88 4.45 -15.79
CA GLN A 67 -12.47 3.40 -16.62
C GLN A 67 -11.49 2.88 -17.66
N ILE A 68 -10.71 3.75 -18.32
CA ILE A 68 -9.66 3.30 -19.25
C ILE A 68 -8.68 2.37 -18.53
N LEU A 69 -8.26 2.69 -17.31
CA LEU A 69 -7.39 1.82 -16.50
C LEU A 69 -8.07 0.48 -16.14
N LYS A 70 -9.35 0.53 -15.76
CA LYS A 70 -10.08 -0.61 -15.21
C LYS A 70 -10.54 -1.62 -16.26
N VAL A 71 -10.98 -1.16 -17.43
CA VAL A 71 -11.55 -2.02 -18.48
C VAL A 71 -10.75 -2.03 -19.79
N GLY A 72 -9.69 -1.23 -19.88
CA GLY A 72 -8.83 -1.19 -21.04
C GLY A 72 -8.18 -2.53 -21.35
N LYS A 73 -7.97 -2.80 -22.64
CA LYS A 73 -7.26 -4.01 -23.12
C LYS A 73 -5.91 -3.71 -23.78
N SER A 74 -5.67 -2.44 -24.13
CA SER A 74 -4.36 -2.00 -24.62
C SER A 74 -3.45 -1.69 -23.43
N LEU A 75 -2.27 -2.30 -23.41
CA LEU A 75 -1.28 -2.05 -22.37
C LEU A 75 -0.84 -0.58 -22.35
N GLU A 76 -0.71 0.05 -23.51
CA GLU A 76 -0.34 1.47 -23.63
C GLU A 76 -1.37 2.36 -22.94
N LEU A 77 -2.66 2.12 -23.16
CA LEU A 77 -3.74 2.87 -22.50
C LEU A 77 -3.78 2.62 -21.00
N ILE A 78 -3.57 1.38 -20.56
CA ILE A 78 -3.51 1.00 -19.14
C ILE A 78 -2.36 1.75 -18.46
N MET A 79 -1.17 1.72 -19.04
CA MET A 79 0.01 2.39 -18.48
C MET A 79 -0.15 3.91 -18.47
N ALA A 80 -0.63 4.51 -19.57
CA ALA A 80 -0.85 5.95 -19.68
C ALA A 80 -1.89 6.45 -18.67
N SER A 81 -3.01 5.73 -18.53
CA SER A 81 -4.04 6.07 -17.54
C SER A 81 -3.56 5.90 -16.10
N TYR A 82 -2.82 4.83 -15.79
CA TYR A 82 -2.18 4.63 -14.48
C TYR A 82 -1.22 5.78 -14.14
N GLN A 83 -0.34 6.16 -15.06
CA GLN A 83 0.61 7.26 -14.85
C GLN A 83 -0.12 8.59 -14.63
N LEU A 84 -1.08 8.90 -15.49
CA LEU A 84 -1.86 10.14 -15.40
C LEU A 84 -2.60 10.25 -14.06
N LEU A 85 -3.26 9.19 -13.60
CA LEU A 85 -3.97 9.21 -12.32
C LEU A 85 -3.03 9.44 -11.13
N ASN A 86 -1.83 8.84 -11.14
CA ASN A 86 -0.85 9.05 -10.09
C ASN A 86 -0.27 10.47 -10.09
N GLU A 87 -0.11 11.09 -11.27
CA GLU A 87 0.31 12.48 -11.38
C GLU A 87 -0.78 13.45 -10.90
N LEU A 88 -2.02 13.20 -11.29
CA LEU A 88 -3.17 13.99 -10.83
C LEU A 88 -3.35 13.92 -9.32
N ASP A 89 -3.19 12.75 -8.70
CA ASP A 89 -3.29 12.61 -7.23
C ASP A 89 -2.14 13.34 -6.49
N LYS A 90 -1.00 13.58 -7.14
CA LYS A 90 0.09 14.41 -6.59
C LYS A 90 -0.23 15.90 -6.71
N CYS A 91 -0.78 16.33 -7.84
CA CYS A 91 -1.13 17.73 -8.08
C CYS A 91 -2.37 18.15 -7.28
N PHE A 92 -3.33 17.24 -7.10
CA PHE A 92 -4.64 17.50 -6.49
C PHE A 92 -4.93 16.49 -5.36
N PRO A 93 -4.17 16.53 -4.25
CA PRO A 93 -4.32 15.56 -3.16
C PRO A 93 -5.66 15.72 -2.43
N ARG A 94 -6.33 14.60 -2.14
CA ARG A 94 -7.60 14.54 -1.38
C ARG A 94 -7.47 15.05 0.06
N ALA A 95 -6.34 14.76 0.70
CA ALA A 95 -6.06 15.16 2.06
C ALA A 95 -4.62 15.66 2.14
N TYR A 96 -4.43 16.84 2.73
CA TYR A 96 -3.10 17.40 2.98
C TYR A 96 -3.08 18.20 4.28
N LEU A 97 -1.87 18.49 4.75
CA LEU A 97 -1.63 19.31 5.92
C LEU A 97 -1.31 20.74 5.44
N SER A 98 -2.10 21.73 5.85
CA SER A 98 -1.82 23.12 5.52
C SER A 98 -0.66 23.63 6.38
N ASN A 99 0.32 24.30 5.75
CA ASN A 99 1.32 25.06 6.47
C ASN A 99 0.75 26.46 6.70
N VAL A 100 0.32 26.77 7.92
CA VAL A 100 0.07 28.17 8.30
C VAL A 100 1.43 28.84 8.53
N ASP A 101 1.64 30.01 7.94
CA ASP A 101 2.91 30.73 7.91
C ASP A 101 3.59 30.84 9.28
N LYS A 102 4.91 30.60 9.28
CA LYS A 102 5.83 30.69 10.43
C LYS A 102 6.09 32.14 10.84
N SER A 103 5.07 32.93 11.16
CA SER A 103 5.26 34.31 11.62
C SER A 103 4.91 34.54 13.08
N ASN A 104 4.45 33.55 13.85
CA ASN A 104 4.29 33.72 15.31
C ASN A 104 4.81 32.51 16.10
N SER A 105 5.79 32.78 16.96
CA SER A 105 6.40 31.85 17.90
C SER A 105 5.43 31.47 19.01
N SER A 106 4.70 30.37 18.83
CA SER A 106 4.27 29.51 19.94
C SER A 106 3.97 28.10 19.41
N CYS A 107 3.87 27.11 20.30
CA CYS A 107 3.55 25.71 19.96
C CYS A 107 2.13 25.50 19.39
N THR A 108 1.47 26.52 18.83
CA THR A 108 0.11 26.49 18.28
C THR A 108 0.04 26.78 16.78
N ALA A 109 1.12 26.57 16.02
CA ALA A 109 1.00 26.41 14.57
C ALA A 109 0.40 25.03 14.26
N LEU A 110 -0.91 24.87 14.51
CA LEU A 110 -1.65 23.67 14.15
C LEU A 110 -1.66 23.55 12.61
N LEU A 111 -1.19 22.42 12.11
CA LEU A 111 -1.44 21.98 10.74
C LEU A 111 -2.96 21.78 10.62
N GLU A 112 -3.66 22.67 9.92
CA GLU A 112 -5.09 22.49 9.70
C GLU A 112 -5.28 21.44 8.60
N PRO A 113 -6.02 20.35 8.87
CA PRO A 113 -6.28 19.35 7.85
C PRO A 113 -7.21 19.93 6.79
N VAL A 114 -6.77 19.90 5.54
CA VAL A 114 -7.68 20.15 4.43
C VAL A 114 -8.01 18.81 3.82
N VAL A 115 -9.22 18.32 4.14
CA VAL A 115 -9.87 17.24 3.41
C VAL A 115 -10.78 17.89 2.38
N VAL A 116 -10.47 17.70 1.10
CA VAL A 116 -11.25 18.27 0.00
C VAL A 116 -12.53 17.44 -0.16
N LYS A 117 -13.63 17.92 0.41
CA LYS A 117 -14.93 17.19 0.43
C LYS A 117 -15.47 16.84 -0.96
N GLU A 118 -15.16 17.66 -1.96
CA GLU A 118 -15.64 17.49 -3.34
C GLU A 118 -14.66 16.74 -4.24
N ALA A 119 -13.53 16.27 -3.70
CA ALA A 119 -12.54 15.56 -4.49
C ALA A 119 -13.07 14.20 -4.97
N TRP A 120 -12.74 13.88 -6.22
CA TRP A 120 -13.09 12.59 -6.82
C TRP A 120 -12.47 11.42 -6.04
N SER A 121 -13.19 10.30 -5.99
CA SER A 121 -12.76 9.06 -5.34
C SER A 121 -12.95 7.88 -6.28
N PRO A 122 -11.95 7.00 -6.45
CA PRO A 122 -12.09 5.76 -7.19
C PRO A 122 -12.95 4.74 -6.45
N PHE A 123 -13.37 5.03 -5.22
CA PHE A 123 -14.20 4.14 -4.41
C PHE A 123 -15.63 4.66 -4.23
N SER A 124 -16.61 3.75 -4.35
CA SER A 124 -18.02 3.96 -4.02
C SER A 124 -18.36 3.37 -2.64
N LEU A 125 -17.76 3.91 -1.58
CA LEU A 125 -17.99 3.48 -0.19
C LEU A 125 -19.20 4.23 0.38
N GLY A 126 -20.38 3.61 0.30
CA GLY A 126 -21.59 4.15 0.93
C GLY A 126 -21.53 4.08 2.46
N SER A 127 -22.15 5.04 3.14
CA SER A 127 -22.49 4.91 4.56
C SER A 127 -23.67 3.92 4.65
N ASP A 128 -23.40 2.66 4.95
CA ASP A 128 -24.41 1.60 5.13
C ASP A 128 -25.27 1.89 6.39
N ALA A 129 -26.20 2.85 6.27
CA ALA A 129 -27.25 3.12 7.25
C ALA A 129 -28.66 2.86 6.70
N THR A 130 -28.83 2.52 5.42
CA THR A 130 -30.14 2.10 4.89
C THR A 130 -30.00 0.88 3.98
N CYS A 131 -30.42 -0.25 4.52
CA CYS A 131 -30.67 -1.49 3.80
C CYS A 131 -31.95 -1.36 2.95
N GLY A 132 -31.89 -1.80 1.70
CA GLY A 132 -32.97 -1.83 0.71
C GLY A 132 -32.44 -1.23 -0.60
N GLU A 133 -32.33 -1.92 -1.73
CA GLU A 133 -33.05 -3.06 -2.27
C GLU A 133 -32.13 -3.89 -3.17
N ARG A 134 -32.55 -5.12 -3.44
CA ARG A 134 -32.07 -5.98 -4.53
C ARG A 134 -31.76 -5.17 -5.80
N GLN A 135 -30.52 -5.21 -6.27
CA GLN A 135 -30.22 -4.90 -7.67
C GLN A 135 -29.43 -6.04 -8.30
N THR A 136 -30.23 -6.88 -8.97
CA THR A 136 -29.95 -7.53 -10.26
C THR A 136 -28.54 -7.39 -10.80
N ALA A 137 -27.94 -8.53 -11.11
CA ALA A 137 -26.74 -8.73 -11.91
C ALA A 137 -26.89 -8.14 -13.33
N ASN A 138 -26.88 -6.81 -13.49
CA ASN A 138 -26.55 -6.09 -14.72
C ASN A 138 -26.65 -4.56 -14.54
N LYS A 139 -25.72 -3.93 -13.82
CA LYS A 139 -25.61 -2.46 -13.85
C LYS A 139 -24.14 -2.04 -13.92
N ASN A 140 -23.77 -1.69 -15.15
CA ASN A 140 -22.66 -0.84 -15.60
C ASN A 140 -21.32 -1.05 -14.86
N SER A 141 -20.42 -1.81 -15.50
CA SER A 141 -19.01 -1.98 -15.11
C SER A 141 -18.19 -0.69 -15.08
N GLY A 142 -18.78 0.44 -15.55
CA GLY A 142 -18.16 1.73 -15.80
C GLY A 142 -18.11 2.73 -14.63
N GLY A 143 -18.32 2.31 -13.37
CA GLY A 143 -18.29 3.21 -12.21
C GLY A 143 -17.13 2.98 -11.21
N PRO A 144 -17.04 3.83 -10.16
CA PRO A 144 -16.08 3.68 -9.07
C PRO A 144 -16.17 2.31 -8.40
N LEU A 145 -15.04 1.83 -7.89
CA LEU A 145 -14.92 0.49 -7.31
C LEU A 145 -15.59 0.42 -5.94
N ASP A 146 -16.50 -0.54 -5.76
CA ASP A 146 -17.07 -0.81 -4.44
C ASP A 146 -16.19 -1.78 -3.64
N SER A 147 -16.53 -2.01 -2.37
CA SER A 147 -15.73 -2.85 -1.48
C SER A 147 -15.61 -4.30 -1.99
N SER A 148 -16.69 -4.87 -2.56
CA SER A 148 -16.66 -6.18 -3.19
C SER A 148 -15.77 -6.22 -4.44
N GLY A 149 -15.80 -5.16 -5.26
CA GLY A 149 -14.93 -5.02 -6.43
C GLY A 149 -13.44 -4.98 -6.04
N PHE A 150 -13.10 -4.31 -4.93
CA PHE A 150 -11.73 -4.31 -4.42
C PHE A 150 -11.27 -5.69 -3.94
N HIS A 151 -12.14 -6.43 -3.23
CA HIS A 151 -11.82 -7.80 -2.84
C HIS A 151 -11.69 -8.73 -4.06
N LEU A 152 -12.58 -8.61 -5.05
CA LEU A 152 -12.50 -9.36 -6.30
C LEU A 152 -11.20 -9.09 -7.06
N LEU A 153 -10.72 -7.83 -7.06
CA LEU A 153 -9.43 -7.48 -7.66
C LEU A 153 -8.27 -8.28 -7.02
N ILE A 154 -8.22 -8.37 -5.68
CA ILE A 154 -7.24 -9.20 -4.99
C ILE A 154 -7.38 -10.66 -5.40
N GLN A 155 -8.60 -11.19 -5.45
CA GLN A 155 -8.86 -12.58 -5.85
C GLN A 155 -8.43 -12.87 -7.29
N ASN A 156 -8.61 -11.92 -8.20
CA ASN A 156 -8.15 -12.05 -9.58
C ASN A 156 -6.62 -12.13 -9.63
N ILE A 157 -5.92 -11.27 -8.89
CA ILE A 157 -4.45 -11.30 -8.83
C ILE A 157 -3.96 -12.62 -8.20
N VAL A 158 -4.62 -13.08 -7.13
CA VAL A 158 -4.38 -14.38 -6.46
C VAL A 158 -4.52 -15.53 -7.44
N LYS A 159 -5.61 -15.54 -8.24
CA LYS A 159 -5.89 -16.58 -9.23
C LYS A 159 -4.83 -16.61 -10.34
N VAL A 160 -4.48 -15.45 -10.90
CA VAL A 160 -3.40 -15.36 -11.91
C VAL A 160 -2.10 -15.92 -11.32
N THR A 161 -1.79 -15.59 -10.08
CA THR A 161 -0.58 -16.10 -9.39
C THR A 161 -0.63 -17.62 -9.17
N ASP A 162 -1.80 -18.22 -8.97
CA ASP A 162 -1.97 -19.68 -8.82
C ASP A 162 -1.77 -20.43 -10.13
N GLU A 163 -2.35 -19.91 -11.21
CA GLU A 163 -2.18 -20.46 -12.56
C GLU A 163 -0.69 -20.45 -12.93
N MET A 164 0.01 -19.36 -12.62
CA MET A 164 1.45 -19.22 -12.83
C MET A 164 2.28 -20.23 -12.03
N ASN A 165 2.04 -20.35 -10.73
CA ASN A 165 2.83 -21.24 -9.89
C ASN A 165 2.64 -22.72 -10.29
N SER A 166 1.42 -23.07 -10.71
CA SER A 166 1.10 -24.41 -11.22
C SER A 166 1.85 -24.72 -12.53
N GLN A 167 1.88 -23.77 -13.46
CA GLN A 167 2.61 -23.91 -14.73
C GLN A 167 4.13 -23.94 -14.52
N ALA A 168 4.66 -23.08 -13.64
CA ALA A 168 6.09 -23.07 -13.30
C ALA A 168 6.55 -24.39 -12.67
N LEU A 169 5.72 -25.04 -11.85
CA LEU A 169 6.00 -26.36 -11.30
C LEU A 169 6.04 -27.45 -12.38
N ASN A 170 5.13 -27.42 -13.35
CA ASN A 170 5.14 -28.36 -14.47
C ASN A 170 6.44 -28.24 -15.29
N ILE A 171 6.85 -27.01 -15.63
CA ILE A 171 8.10 -26.76 -16.36
C ILE A 171 9.31 -27.22 -15.52
N LYS A 172 9.33 -26.94 -14.22
CA LYS A 172 10.41 -27.39 -13.33
C LYS A 172 10.52 -28.91 -13.28
N LEU A 173 9.40 -29.64 -13.36
CA LEU A 173 9.39 -31.09 -13.40
C LEU A 173 9.87 -31.63 -14.75
N GLU A 174 9.49 -30.98 -15.85
CA GLU A 174 9.91 -31.34 -17.22
C GLU A 174 11.41 -31.08 -17.44
N LEU A 175 11.93 -29.96 -16.93
CA LEU A 175 13.36 -29.62 -17.00
C LEU A 175 14.22 -30.42 -16.00
N ARG A 176 13.65 -30.90 -14.90
CA ARG A 176 14.37 -31.78 -13.95
C ARG A 176 14.79 -33.10 -14.61
N SER A 177 14.11 -33.55 -15.68
CA SER A 177 14.59 -34.68 -16.50
C SER A 177 15.76 -34.33 -17.43
N GLU A 178 16.07 -33.04 -17.66
CA GLU A 178 17.05 -32.59 -18.66
C GLU A 178 18.26 -31.83 -18.07
N ILE A 179 18.21 -31.36 -16.82
CA ILE A 179 19.24 -30.44 -16.26
C ILE A 179 20.13 -31.12 -15.21
N GLN A 180 21.44 -31.07 -15.45
CA GLN A 180 22.51 -31.31 -14.48
C GLN A 180 22.65 -30.08 -13.56
N ASP A 181 22.81 -30.28 -12.24
CA ASP A 181 22.62 -29.37 -11.08
C ASP A 181 23.16 -27.91 -11.10
N ASN A 182 23.63 -27.35 -12.22
CA ASN A 182 24.33 -26.06 -12.27
C ASN A 182 23.66 -24.98 -13.15
N GLN A 183 22.33 -24.95 -13.26
CA GLN A 183 21.56 -23.99 -14.10
C GLN A 183 20.33 -23.39 -13.37
N LEU A 184 20.46 -23.05 -12.08
CA LEU A 184 19.35 -22.49 -11.29
C LEU A 184 18.85 -21.14 -11.85
N ASP A 185 19.76 -20.28 -12.30
CA ASP A 185 19.44 -18.97 -12.87
C ASP A 185 18.63 -19.07 -14.17
N ARG A 186 18.91 -20.09 -14.99
CA ARG A 186 18.19 -20.33 -16.25
C ARG A 186 16.75 -20.79 -15.99
N VAL A 187 16.53 -21.55 -14.91
CA VAL A 187 15.17 -21.95 -14.49
C VAL A 187 14.36 -20.75 -14.00
N GLU A 188 14.98 -19.83 -13.25
CA GLU A 188 14.31 -18.59 -12.84
C GLU A 188 14.00 -17.68 -14.02
N GLN A 189 14.93 -17.54 -14.98
CA GLN A 189 14.71 -16.77 -16.19
C GLN A 189 13.56 -17.34 -17.04
N LEU A 190 13.53 -18.66 -17.27
CA LEU A 190 12.46 -19.34 -17.99
C LEU A 190 11.10 -19.21 -17.29
N LYS A 191 11.09 -19.23 -15.94
CA LYS A 191 9.87 -18.99 -15.16
C LYS A 191 9.26 -17.61 -15.44
N TRP A 192 10.12 -16.60 -15.61
CA TRP A 192 9.70 -15.24 -15.89
C TRP A 192 9.37 -14.97 -17.37
N GLU A 193 10.08 -15.59 -18.31
CA GLU A 193 9.75 -15.52 -19.75
C GLU A 193 8.38 -16.15 -20.02
N TYR A 194 8.09 -17.27 -19.37
CA TYR A 194 6.78 -17.89 -19.42
C TYR A 194 5.70 -17.02 -18.75
N TRP A 195 6.06 -16.35 -17.65
CA TRP A 195 5.15 -15.42 -17.01
C TRP A 195 4.79 -14.24 -17.91
N LEU A 196 5.75 -13.67 -18.63
CA LEU A 196 5.49 -12.64 -19.64
C LEU A 196 4.52 -13.15 -20.73
N GLN A 197 4.66 -14.41 -21.15
CA GLN A 197 3.76 -15.03 -22.13
C GLN A 197 2.36 -15.34 -21.56
N ALA A 198 2.26 -15.62 -20.26
CA ALA A 198 1.00 -15.91 -19.57
C ALA A 198 0.28 -14.64 -19.08
N SER A 199 1.01 -13.55 -18.84
CA SER A 199 0.46 -12.27 -18.40
C SER A 199 -0.18 -11.56 -19.58
N ASP A 200 -1.50 -11.62 -19.67
CA ASP A 200 -2.24 -10.76 -20.57
C ASP A 200 -2.28 -9.31 -20.06
N ALA A 201 -2.61 -8.37 -20.94
CA ALA A 201 -2.76 -6.96 -20.59
C ALA A 201 -3.77 -6.75 -19.44
N VAL A 202 -4.76 -7.65 -19.30
CA VAL A 202 -5.77 -7.62 -18.24
C VAL A 202 -5.14 -7.91 -16.87
N SER A 203 -4.27 -8.91 -16.78
CA SER A 203 -3.56 -9.27 -15.55
C SER A 203 -2.65 -8.14 -15.07
N LEU A 204 -1.92 -7.52 -16.00
CA LEU A 204 -1.08 -6.37 -15.71
C LEU A 204 -1.91 -5.12 -15.36
N GLY A 205 -3.03 -4.91 -16.05
CA GLY A 205 -4.02 -3.89 -15.70
C GLY A 205 -4.58 -4.03 -14.30
N ASN A 206 -4.89 -5.25 -13.85
CA ASN A 206 -5.31 -5.51 -12.47
C ASN A 206 -4.22 -5.14 -11.45
N MET A 207 -2.95 -5.40 -11.76
CA MET A 207 -1.83 -5.01 -10.90
C MET A 207 -1.69 -3.49 -10.82
N PHE A 208 -1.71 -2.78 -11.94
CA PHE A 208 -1.67 -1.31 -11.96
C PHE A 208 -2.87 -0.68 -11.24
N LEU A 209 -4.07 -1.21 -11.47
CA LEU A 209 -5.28 -0.78 -10.76
C LEU A 209 -5.12 -0.98 -9.26
N PHE A 210 -4.62 -2.13 -8.82
CA PHE A 210 -4.36 -2.39 -7.40
C PHE A 210 -3.35 -1.42 -6.81
N GLN A 211 -2.22 -1.20 -7.50
CA GLN A 211 -1.18 -0.26 -7.07
C GLN A 211 -1.75 1.16 -6.92
N TYR A 212 -2.52 1.63 -7.90
CA TYR A 212 -3.17 2.94 -7.86
C TYR A 212 -4.14 3.07 -6.69
N LEU A 213 -4.99 2.07 -6.48
CA LEU A 213 -5.96 2.08 -5.38
C LEU A 213 -5.28 2.10 -4.01
N VAL A 214 -4.15 1.40 -3.85
CA VAL A 214 -3.36 1.49 -2.61
C VAL A 214 -2.75 2.89 -2.45
N ASN A 215 -2.28 3.54 -3.52
CA ASN A 215 -1.79 4.93 -3.47
C ASN A 215 -2.89 5.89 -2.99
N VAL A 216 -4.12 5.70 -3.47
CA VAL A 216 -5.28 6.46 -3.03
C VAL A 216 -5.55 6.27 -1.53
N LEU A 217 -5.56 5.02 -1.06
CA LEU A 217 -5.74 4.70 0.36
C LEU A 217 -4.62 5.28 1.22
N GLU A 218 -3.38 5.22 0.74
CA GLU A 218 -2.20 5.79 1.38
C GLU A 218 -2.31 7.31 1.53
N GLY A 219 -2.63 8.00 0.43
CA GLY A 219 -2.76 9.45 0.36
C GLY A 219 -3.90 10.00 1.23
N ASP A 220 -4.97 9.22 1.46
CA ASP A 220 -6.02 9.59 2.40
C ASP A 220 -5.66 9.26 3.86
N PHE A 221 -5.11 8.07 4.13
CA PHE A 221 -4.88 7.59 5.48
C PHE A 221 -3.72 8.28 6.19
N LEU A 222 -2.58 8.50 5.50
CA LEU A 222 -1.37 9.03 6.14
C LEU A 222 -1.56 10.45 6.72
N PRO A 223 -2.12 11.43 5.99
CA PRO A 223 -2.37 12.76 6.54
C PRO A 223 -3.32 12.72 7.75
N ARG A 224 -4.41 11.94 7.65
CA ARG A 224 -5.39 11.77 8.74
C ARG A 224 -4.76 11.15 9.99
N ASN A 225 -3.94 10.11 9.82
CA ASN A 225 -3.28 9.42 10.94
C ASN A 225 -2.19 10.27 11.58
N SER A 226 -1.45 11.04 10.77
CA SER A 226 -0.43 11.95 11.27
C SER A 226 -1.05 13.04 12.15
N MET A 227 -2.17 13.61 11.69
CA MET A 227 -2.95 14.54 12.49
C MET A 227 -3.51 13.89 13.74
N TYR A 228 -4.14 12.73 13.63
CA TYR A 228 -4.69 12.01 14.79
C TYR A 228 -3.63 11.83 15.90
N LYS A 229 -2.40 11.46 15.52
CA LYS A 229 -1.27 11.36 16.44
C LYS A 229 -0.80 12.72 16.96
N ALA A 230 -0.70 13.73 16.10
CA ALA A 230 -0.26 15.07 16.47
C ALA A 230 -1.21 15.73 17.47
N ILE A 231 -2.53 15.69 17.21
CA ILE A 231 -3.55 16.20 18.14
C ILE A 231 -3.45 15.47 19.48
N HIS A 232 -3.35 14.14 19.48
CA HIS A 232 -3.16 13.38 20.71
C HIS A 232 -1.89 13.81 21.50
N CYS A 233 -0.81 14.17 20.81
CA CYS A 233 0.44 14.61 21.46
C CYS A 233 0.38 16.07 21.96
N CYS A 234 -0.27 16.98 21.23
CA CYS A 234 -0.28 18.41 21.54
C CYS A 234 -1.45 18.82 22.46
N ILE A 235 -2.59 18.14 22.36
CA ILE A 235 -3.80 18.42 23.11
C ILE A 235 -4.21 17.09 23.76
N SER A 236 -3.64 16.82 24.94
CA SER A 236 -3.83 15.56 25.68
C SER A 236 -5.28 15.20 25.98
N GLU A 237 -6.21 16.14 25.77
CA GLU A 237 -7.64 16.02 26.10
C GLU A 237 -8.55 15.76 24.89
N THR A 238 -8.07 15.89 23.64
CA THR A 238 -8.94 15.80 22.45
C THR A 238 -8.44 14.80 21.42
N MET A 239 -8.54 13.50 21.70
CA MET A 239 -8.33 12.49 20.63
C MET A 239 -9.54 12.48 19.69
N ASN A 240 -9.33 12.84 18.42
CA ASN A 240 -10.41 12.87 17.44
C ASN A 240 -10.41 11.61 16.55
N TRP A 241 -11.04 10.54 17.03
CA TRP A 241 -11.20 9.28 16.30
C TRP A 241 -11.97 9.44 14.98
N THR A 242 -12.84 10.46 14.84
CA THR A 242 -13.65 10.63 13.62
C THR A 242 -12.79 10.79 12.37
N LEU A 243 -11.60 11.39 12.51
CA LEU A 243 -10.61 11.55 11.44
C LEU A 243 -10.21 10.22 10.79
N LEU A 244 -9.96 9.21 11.62
CA LEU A 244 -9.58 7.87 11.17
C LEU A 244 -10.80 7.02 10.82
N ARG A 245 -11.92 7.21 11.53
CA ARG A 245 -13.19 6.57 11.21
C ARG A 245 -13.66 6.88 9.79
N GLU A 246 -13.46 8.11 9.34
CA GLU A 246 -13.83 8.60 8.01
C GLU A 246 -12.74 8.39 6.94
N SER A 247 -11.64 7.70 7.28
CA SER A 247 -10.64 7.33 6.27
C SER A 247 -11.20 6.28 5.31
N LEU A 248 -10.78 6.35 4.04
CA LEU A 248 -11.19 5.41 2.99
C LEU A 248 -10.90 3.96 3.41
N ILE A 249 -9.75 3.71 4.06
CA ILE A 249 -9.39 2.39 4.54
C ILE A 249 -10.35 1.90 5.64
N ASN A 250 -10.74 2.74 6.59
CA ASN A 250 -11.70 2.32 7.63
C ASN A 250 -13.09 2.05 7.04
N MET A 251 -13.54 2.89 6.10
CA MET A 251 -14.82 2.67 5.40
C MET A 251 -14.80 1.39 4.54
N LEU A 252 -13.69 1.11 3.86
CA LEU A 252 -13.51 -0.10 3.06
C LEU A 252 -13.60 -1.36 3.94
N LEU A 253 -12.89 -1.36 5.07
CA LEU A 253 -12.86 -2.49 6.01
C LEU A 253 -14.15 -2.65 6.83
N GLY A 254 -14.90 -1.56 7.03
CA GLY A 254 -16.20 -1.56 7.70
C GLY A 254 -17.35 -2.04 6.82
N SER A 255 -17.12 -2.18 5.51
CA SER A 255 -18.13 -2.61 4.56
C SER A 255 -18.58 -4.05 4.80
N ARG A 256 -19.90 -4.27 4.84
CA ARG A 256 -20.47 -5.62 4.96
C ARG A 256 -20.30 -6.46 3.69
N LYS A 257 -19.92 -5.84 2.59
CA LYS A 257 -19.69 -6.51 1.30
C LYS A 257 -18.38 -7.29 1.26
N ILE A 258 -17.44 -7.04 2.17
CA ILE A 258 -16.18 -7.76 2.27
C ILE A 258 -16.24 -8.74 3.45
N SER A 259 -15.93 -10.01 3.19
CA SER A 259 -15.56 -10.93 4.28
C SER A 259 -14.17 -10.56 4.77
N TYR A 260 -14.07 -9.73 5.82
CA TYR A 260 -12.77 -9.21 6.29
C TYR A 260 -11.74 -10.32 6.52
N LYS A 261 -12.12 -11.43 7.16
CA LYS A 261 -11.23 -12.59 7.35
C LYS A 261 -10.81 -13.22 6.02
N GLY A 262 -11.73 -13.37 5.07
CA GLY A 262 -11.43 -13.90 3.74
C GLY A 262 -10.49 -12.98 2.95
N PHE A 263 -10.75 -11.68 2.97
CA PHE A 263 -9.90 -10.66 2.37
C PHE A 263 -8.46 -10.70 2.91
N ILE A 264 -8.29 -10.79 4.24
CA ILE A 264 -6.95 -10.90 4.83
C ILE A 264 -6.25 -12.20 4.45
N LYS A 265 -6.98 -13.33 4.38
CA LYS A 265 -6.43 -14.60 3.89
C LYS A 265 -5.91 -14.49 2.47
N ASP A 266 -6.70 -13.88 1.58
CA ASP A 266 -6.32 -13.69 0.18
C ASP A 266 -5.07 -12.79 0.07
N CYS A 267 -4.99 -11.72 0.88
CA CYS A 267 -3.80 -10.87 0.98
C CYS A 267 -2.56 -11.64 1.47
N LEU A 268 -2.68 -12.45 2.53
CA LEU A 268 -1.56 -13.24 3.05
C LEU A 268 -1.11 -14.32 2.06
N SER A 269 -2.06 -14.96 1.39
CA SER A 269 -1.79 -15.92 0.33
C SER A 269 -1.00 -15.28 -0.81
N LEU A 270 -1.42 -14.08 -1.24
CA LEU A 270 -0.74 -13.32 -2.28
C LEU A 270 0.69 -12.92 -1.86
N ILE A 271 0.88 -12.43 -0.63
CA ILE A 271 2.21 -12.13 -0.08
C ILE A 271 3.08 -13.39 -0.16
N SER A 272 2.64 -14.50 0.43
CA SER A 272 3.41 -15.75 0.49
C SER A 272 3.84 -16.24 -0.90
N ARG A 273 2.94 -16.19 -1.89
CA ARG A 273 3.22 -16.65 -3.27
C ARG A 273 4.22 -15.76 -3.99
N LEU A 274 4.16 -14.46 -3.72
CA LEU A 274 5.03 -13.47 -4.35
C LEU A 274 6.29 -13.19 -3.52
N CYS A 275 6.48 -13.84 -2.38
CA CYS A 275 7.67 -13.64 -1.54
C CYS A 275 8.98 -13.98 -2.26
N HIS A 276 8.99 -15.07 -3.05
CA HIS A 276 10.15 -15.45 -3.86
C HIS A 276 10.46 -14.43 -4.96
N VAL A 277 9.42 -13.80 -5.51
CA VAL A 277 9.58 -12.70 -6.46
C VAL A 277 10.28 -11.54 -5.78
N TYR A 278 9.85 -11.13 -4.59
CA TYR A 278 10.44 -9.98 -3.89
C TYR A 278 11.88 -10.24 -3.38
N ALA A 279 12.18 -11.43 -2.87
CA ALA A 279 13.49 -11.76 -2.29
C ALA A 279 14.64 -11.76 -3.32
N GLY A 280 14.36 -12.05 -4.59
CA GLY A 280 15.36 -11.98 -5.66
C GLY A 280 15.82 -10.56 -6.05
N PHE A 281 15.23 -9.51 -5.45
CA PHE A 281 15.49 -8.11 -5.80
C PHE A 281 16.04 -7.27 -4.64
N SER A 282 16.18 -7.81 -3.43
CA SER A 282 16.75 -7.05 -2.31
C SER A 282 18.27 -6.83 -2.44
N HIS A 283 18.87 -7.23 -3.57
CA HIS A 283 20.18 -6.76 -4.03
C HIS A 283 20.00 -5.52 -4.91
N ASP A 284 20.70 -4.45 -4.51
CA ASP A 284 20.71 -3.07 -5.04
C ASP A 284 20.51 -2.96 -6.57
N PRO A 285 19.64 -2.08 -7.09
CA PRO A 285 19.44 -1.86 -8.53
C PRO A 285 20.54 -0.98 -9.16
N SER A 286 21.75 -0.96 -8.62
CA SER A 286 22.86 -0.23 -9.24
C SER A 286 23.33 -1.01 -10.48
N CYS A 287 22.76 -0.68 -11.63
CA CYS A 287 23.21 -0.96 -12.99
C CYS A 287 24.16 -2.16 -13.15
N GLU A 288 23.63 -3.30 -13.59
CA GLU A 288 24.39 -4.25 -14.40
C GLU A 288 24.57 -3.69 -15.83
N GLU A 289 25.13 -2.49 -15.94
CA GLU A 289 25.91 -2.12 -17.10
C GLU A 289 27.28 -2.73 -16.87
N ASN A 290 27.51 -3.96 -17.36
CA ASN A 290 28.81 -4.51 -17.79
C ASN A 290 28.81 -6.05 -17.76
N SER A 291 28.05 -6.68 -18.64
CA SER A 291 28.39 -8.04 -19.12
C SER A 291 28.13 -8.19 -20.62
N ALA A 292 28.65 -7.23 -21.40
CA ALA A 292 28.83 -7.42 -22.83
C ALA A 292 29.95 -8.46 -23.06
N GLY A 293 29.60 -9.75 -23.05
CA GLY A 293 30.57 -10.83 -22.99
C GLY A 293 30.11 -12.18 -23.52
N LYS A 294 29.62 -12.20 -24.77
CA LYS A 294 29.54 -13.35 -25.70
C LYS A 294 28.45 -14.43 -25.50
N GLN A 295 27.54 -14.40 -26.47
CA GLN A 295 26.86 -15.49 -27.19
C GLN A 295 25.80 -16.33 -26.46
N HIS A 296 24.52 -16.06 -26.70
CA HIS A 296 23.72 -16.74 -27.73
C HIS A 296 22.38 -16.01 -27.95
N GLU A 297 21.92 -16.00 -29.20
CA GLU A 297 20.59 -15.58 -29.68
C GLU A 297 20.16 -14.12 -29.44
N LYS A 298 19.69 -13.49 -30.51
CA LYS A 298 19.10 -12.16 -30.55
C LYS A 298 17.75 -12.22 -29.82
N CYS A 299 17.76 -12.38 -28.50
CA CYS A 299 16.56 -12.25 -27.69
C CYS A 299 16.04 -10.84 -27.93
N ASP A 300 14.83 -10.78 -28.47
CA ASP A 300 14.21 -9.58 -28.98
C ASP A 300 14.22 -8.51 -27.88
N THR A 301 14.89 -7.39 -28.10
CA THR A 301 15.07 -6.34 -27.07
C THR A 301 13.72 -5.90 -26.47
N ALA A 302 12.65 -5.96 -27.26
CA ALA A 302 11.28 -5.72 -26.82
C ALA A 302 10.80 -6.72 -25.75
N VAL A 303 11.11 -8.01 -25.88
CA VAL A 303 10.76 -9.06 -24.92
C VAL A 303 11.49 -8.84 -23.60
N ALA A 304 12.77 -8.47 -23.64
CA ALA A 304 13.55 -8.16 -22.44
C ALA A 304 13.04 -6.91 -21.69
N ILE A 305 12.60 -5.88 -22.43
CA ILE A 305 11.98 -4.68 -21.84
C ILE A 305 10.63 -5.02 -21.21
N ALA A 306 9.77 -5.74 -21.94
CA ALA A 306 8.46 -6.14 -21.44
C ALA A 306 8.60 -7.00 -20.18
N PHE A 307 9.53 -7.95 -20.19
CA PHE A 307 9.89 -8.78 -19.04
C PHE A 307 10.21 -7.95 -17.79
N LEU A 308 11.08 -6.94 -17.92
CA LEU A 308 11.48 -6.09 -16.81
C LEU A 308 10.28 -5.30 -16.26
N GLU A 309 9.40 -4.84 -17.14
CA GLU A 309 8.21 -4.06 -16.75
C GLU A 309 7.22 -4.90 -15.93
N VAL A 310 6.88 -6.10 -16.40
CA VAL A 310 5.97 -6.97 -15.65
C VAL A 310 6.61 -7.31 -14.30
N LYS A 311 7.90 -7.65 -14.30
CA LYS A 311 8.69 -8.01 -13.11
C LYS A 311 8.66 -6.89 -12.06
N ASN A 312 8.87 -5.64 -12.48
CA ASN A 312 8.74 -4.46 -11.64
C ASN A 312 7.33 -4.27 -11.10
N CYS A 313 6.31 -4.40 -11.96
CA CYS A 313 4.91 -4.23 -11.58
C CYS A 313 4.48 -5.21 -10.49
N THR A 314 4.92 -6.47 -10.56
CA THR A 314 4.62 -7.44 -9.49
C THR A 314 5.30 -7.06 -8.20
N CYS A 315 6.59 -6.68 -8.23
CA CYS A 315 7.29 -6.22 -7.04
C CYS A 315 6.62 -5.01 -6.38
N ILE A 316 6.23 -4.00 -7.16
CA ILE A 316 5.52 -2.83 -6.66
C ILE A 316 4.17 -3.23 -6.07
N SER A 317 3.44 -4.15 -6.71
CA SER A 317 2.17 -4.66 -6.18
C SER A 317 2.36 -5.37 -4.84
N VAL A 318 3.39 -6.20 -4.68
CA VAL A 318 3.72 -6.83 -3.38
C VAL A 318 4.02 -5.77 -2.33
N GLN A 319 4.86 -4.78 -2.66
CA GLN A 319 5.16 -3.68 -1.75
C GLN A 319 3.90 -2.94 -1.32
N LYS A 320 3.01 -2.62 -2.26
CA LYS A 320 1.73 -1.96 -1.99
C LYS A 320 0.81 -2.82 -1.12
N LEU A 321 0.82 -4.13 -1.30
CA LEU A 321 0.08 -5.05 -0.43
C LEU A 321 0.62 -5.05 1.01
N LEU A 322 1.94 -5.06 1.20
CA LEU A 322 2.57 -4.94 2.53
C LEU A 322 2.24 -3.59 3.18
N VAL A 323 2.26 -2.52 2.39
CA VAL A 323 1.85 -1.17 2.82
C VAL A 323 0.38 -1.15 3.26
N LEU A 324 -0.51 -1.79 2.51
CA LEU A 324 -1.92 -1.95 2.89
C LEU A 324 -2.05 -2.69 4.22
N VAL A 325 -1.44 -3.88 4.36
CA VAL A 325 -1.42 -4.65 5.61
C VAL A 325 -0.95 -3.79 6.78
N ARG A 326 0.13 -3.03 6.60
CA ARG A 326 0.66 -2.11 7.61
C ARG A 326 -0.34 -1.03 8.01
N PHE A 327 -1.05 -0.42 7.07
CA PHE A 327 -2.07 0.60 7.39
C PHE A 327 -3.21 0.05 8.21
N ILE A 328 -3.67 -1.17 7.90
CA ILE A 328 -4.73 -1.84 8.65
C ILE A 328 -4.26 -2.09 10.10
N MET A 329 -3.02 -2.55 10.31
CA MET A 329 -2.47 -2.74 11.65
C MET A 329 -2.38 -1.43 12.42
N GLU A 330 -1.96 -0.34 11.77
CA GLU A 330 -1.87 0.98 12.39
C GLU A 330 -3.24 1.56 12.73
N LEU A 331 -4.25 1.34 11.87
CA LEU A 331 -5.64 1.68 12.16
C LEU A 331 -6.15 0.91 13.38
N ASP A 332 -5.89 -0.40 13.49
CA ASP A 332 -6.30 -1.23 14.63
C ASP A 332 -5.68 -0.75 15.95
N MET A 333 -4.40 -0.37 15.92
CA MET A 333 -3.72 0.19 17.09
C MET A 333 -4.32 1.53 17.50
N SER A 334 -4.58 2.41 16.54
CA SER A 334 -5.23 3.70 16.79
C SER A 334 -6.64 3.51 17.35
N LYS A 335 -7.42 2.59 16.80
CA LYS A 335 -8.76 2.25 17.27
C LYS A 335 -8.75 1.72 18.71
N LYS A 336 -7.88 0.75 19.01
CA LYS A 336 -7.72 0.22 20.37
C LYS A 336 -7.39 1.32 21.38
N LYS A 337 -6.57 2.30 20.98
CA LYS A 337 -6.23 3.44 21.84
C LYS A 337 -7.44 4.36 22.06
N ALA A 338 -8.23 4.62 21.02
CA ALA A 338 -9.47 5.38 21.12
C ALA A 338 -10.50 4.67 21.99
N ASP A 339 -10.64 3.34 21.84
CA ASP A 339 -11.52 2.49 22.65
C ASP A 339 -11.16 2.59 24.14
N MET A 340 -9.87 2.47 24.49
CA MET A 340 -9.40 2.57 25.87
C MET A 340 -9.67 3.93 26.51
N GLN A 341 -9.76 5.00 25.71
CA GLN A 341 -10.04 6.36 26.14
C GLN A 341 -11.54 6.73 26.01
N GLY A 342 -12.39 5.82 25.54
CA GLY A 342 -13.83 6.06 25.39
C GLY A 342 -14.21 6.99 24.22
N HIS A 343 -13.34 7.14 23.22
CA HIS A 343 -13.59 8.00 22.04
C HIS A 343 -14.26 7.28 20.87
N THR A 344 -14.52 5.98 21.00
CA THR A 344 -15.27 5.21 20.02
C THR A 344 -16.71 5.00 20.46
N THR A 345 -17.56 4.69 19.48
CA THR A 345 -18.99 4.48 19.64
C THR A 345 -19.36 3.06 19.23
N ARG A 346 -20.59 2.64 19.54
CA ARG A 346 -21.11 1.34 19.06
C ARG A 346 -21.13 1.23 17.54
N ALA A 347 -21.23 2.35 16.82
CA ALA A 347 -21.23 2.38 15.36
C ALA A 347 -19.87 2.00 14.76
N ASP A 348 -18.78 2.14 15.54
CA ASP A 348 -17.43 1.76 15.09
C ASP A 348 -17.24 0.24 15.02
N GLY A 349 -18.16 -0.53 15.61
CA GLY A 349 -18.19 -1.98 15.57
C GLY A 349 -17.02 -2.66 16.28
N VAL A 350 -17.17 -3.95 16.58
CA VAL A 350 -16.05 -4.78 17.06
C VAL A 350 -15.53 -5.57 15.87
N ARG A 351 -14.24 -5.40 15.54
CA ARG A 351 -13.56 -6.17 14.50
C ARG A 351 -12.35 -6.86 15.14
N THR A 352 -12.11 -8.11 14.77
CA THR A 352 -10.89 -8.83 15.13
C THR A 352 -9.69 -8.05 14.58
N PRO A 353 -8.71 -7.66 15.42
CA PRO A 353 -7.50 -6.99 14.96
C PRO A 353 -6.76 -7.82 13.91
N LEU A 354 -6.17 -7.15 12.92
CA LEU A 354 -5.47 -7.80 11.83
C LEU A 354 -4.35 -8.72 12.32
N VAL A 355 -3.60 -8.27 13.32
CA VAL A 355 -2.52 -9.06 13.94
C VAL A 355 -3.03 -10.43 14.37
N GLU A 356 -4.21 -10.51 15.01
CA GLU A 356 -4.77 -11.78 15.48
C GLU A 356 -5.10 -12.71 14.32
N ILE A 357 -5.66 -12.17 13.22
CA ILE A 357 -5.95 -12.96 12.02
C ILE A 357 -4.64 -13.45 11.37
N ILE A 358 -3.63 -12.60 11.26
CA ILE A 358 -2.31 -12.98 10.73
C ILE A 358 -1.72 -14.11 11.57
N ILE A 359 -1.71 -13.97 12.91
CA ILE A 359 -1.20 -15.03 13.79
C ILE A 359 -1.98 -16.33 13.60
N ASP A 360 -3.30 -16.28 13.49
CA ASP A 360 -4.10 -17.48 13.23
C ASP A 360 -3.69 -18.19 11.94
N GLU A 361 -3.52 -17.46 10.84
CA GLU A 361 -3.10 -18.03 9.57
C GLU A 361 -1.65 -18.54 9.61
N LEU A 362 -0.71 -17.77 10.18
CA LEU A 362 0.69 -18.17 10.32
C LEU A 362 0.88 -19.36 11.26
N THR A 363 -0.04 -19.57 12.21
CA THR A 363 -0.02 -20.77 13.06
C THR A 363 -0.63 -22.00 12.40
N TYR A 364 -1.55 -21.80 11.46
CA TYR A 364 -2.20 -22.91 10.77
C TYR A 364 -1.34 -23.43 9.61
N ASN A 365 -0.56 -22.56 8.98
CA ASN A 365 0.30 -22.89 7.86
C ASN A 365 1.74 -22.44 8.16
N GLU A 366 2.62 -23.40 8.48
CA GLU A 366 4.02 -23.12 8.80
C GLU A 366 4.82 -22.69 7.55
N ASP A 367 4.43 -23.18 6.36
CA ASP A 367 5.13 -22.92 5.10
C ASP A 367 5.10 -21.43 4.71
N ILE A 368 4.07 -20.69 5.14
CA ILE A 368 3.95 -19.26 4.88
C ILE A 368 4.69 -18.39 5.89
N LEU A 369 5.10 -18.94 7.04
CA LEU A 369 5.71 -18.18 8.13
C LEU A 369 7.04 -17.54 7.72
N SER A 370 7.97 -18.36 7.23
CA SER A 370 9.29 -17.87 6.81
C SER A 370 9.20 -16.87 5.66
N PRO A 371 8.50 -17.18 4.54
CA PRO A 371 8.33 -16.22 3.44
C PRO A 371 7.73 -14.89 3.90
N PHE A 372 6.70 -14.93 4.74
CA PHE A 372 6.05 -13.72 5.26
C PHE A 372 7.02 -12.86 6.08
N LEU A 373 7.76 -13.45 7.03
CA LEU A 373 8.67 -12.70 7.90
C LEU A 373 9.90 -12.14 7.18
N GLN A 374 10.34 -12.78 6.08
CA GLN A 374 11.42 -12.31 5.23
C GLN A 374 11.04 -11.05 4.45
N VAL A 375 9.80 -10.99 3.95
CA VAL A 375 9.34 -9.91 3.07
C VAL A 375 8.75 -8.73 3.83
N PHE A 376 8.11 -9.00 4.98
CA PHE A 376 7.45 -7.96 5.77
C PHE A 376 8.44 -7.15 6.62
N ASN A 377 9.11 -6.16 6.03
CA ASN A 377 10.26 -5.45 6.62
C ASN A 377 9.94 -4.24 7.52
N GLU A 378 8.82 -4.25 8.22
CA GLU A 378 8.48 -3.20 9.19
C GLU A 378 8.83 -3.62 10.63
N PRO A 379 9.92 -3.10 11.25
CA PRO A 379 10.44 -3.62 12.50
C PRO A 379 9.42 -3.62 13.65
N LYS A 380 8.66 -2.53 13.80
CA LYS A 380 7.62 -2.40 14.84
C LYS A 380 6.60 -3.54 14.76
N TRP A 381 6.13 -3.81 13.55
CA TRP A 381 5.06 -4.78 13.32
C TRP A 381 5.58 -6.22 13.25
N LYS A 382 6.78 -6.43 12.71
CA LYS A 382 7.48 -7.72 12.73
C LYS A 382 7.71 -8.19 14.18
N LEU A 383 8.13 -7.28 15.07
CA LEU A 383 8.27 -7.56 16.49
C LEU A 383 6.92 -7.88 17.15
N GLU A 384 5.88 -7.07 16.90
CA GLU A 384 4.54 -7.31 17.45
C GLU A 384 3.99 -8.68 17.05
N ILE A 385 4.13 -9.07 15.77
CA ILE A 385 3.72 -10.38 15.26
C ILE A 385 4.50 -11.48 15.98
N ALA A 386 5.83 -11.38 16.08
CA ALA A 386 6.64 -12.38 16.77
C ALA A 386 6.23 -12.54 18.24
N LEU A 387 6.03 -11.43 18.96
CA LEU A 387 5.57 -11.45 20.36
C LEU A 387 4.21 -12.14 20.50
N GLN A 388 3.22 -11.71 19.72
CA GLN A 388 1.86 -12.26 19.75
C GLN A 388 1.84 -13.75 19.41
N TYR A 389 2.69 -14.19 18.47
CA TYR A 389 2.87 -15.60 18.15
C TYR A 389 3.30 -16.39 19.38
N PHE A 390 4.34 -15.95 20.10
CA PHE A 390 4.78 -16.62 21.33
C PHE A 390 3.70 -16.59 22.41
N TRP A 391 3.06 -15.45 22.62
CA TRP A 391 2.01 -15.29 23.65
C TRP A 391 0.74 -16.10 23.37
N LYS A 392 0.53 -16.56 22.15
CA LYS A 392 -0.54 -17.52 21.82
C LYS A 392 -0.29 -18.90 22.44
N TYR A 393 0.98 -19.32 22.55
CA TYR A 393 1.36 -20.65 23.07
C TYR A 393 1.89 -20.62 24.50
N ILE A 394 2.33 -19.46 24.98
CA ILE A 394 2.67 -19.22 26.38
C ILE A 394 1.35 -18.97 27.13
N SER A 395 1.12 -19.68 28.23
CA SER A 395 0.00 -19.38 29.11
C SER A 395 0.11 -17.93 29.56
N LYS A 396 -0.84 -17.06 29.19
CA LYS A 396 -0.86 -15.66 29.66
C LYS A 396 -0.62 -15.66 31.18
N PRO A 397 0.32 -14.84 31.71
CA PRO A 397 0.45 -14.72 33.16
C PRO A 397 -0.92 -14.34 33.73
N SER A 398 -1.34 -15.05 34.78
CA SER A 398 -2.72 -15.11 35.24
C SER A 398 -3.39 -13.73 35.35
N VAL A 399 -4.66 -13.66 34.92
CA VAL A 399 -5.55 -12.49 35.09
C VAL A 399 -5.45 -11.95 36.52
N ARG A 400 -4.81 -10.79 36.70
CA ARG A 400 -4.76 -10.10 37.98
C ARG A 400 -6.01 -9.25 38.16
N THR A 401 -6.71 -9.44 39.26
CA THR A 401 -7.92 -8.71 39.65
C THR A 401 -7.68 -7.20 39.75
N ARG A 402 -8.49 -6.41 39.03
CA ARG A 402 -8.94 -4.98 39.11
C ARG A 402 -8.12 -3.89 39.86
N ARG A 403 -6.90 -4.10 40.36
CA ARG A 403 -6.20 -3.13 41.24
C ARG A 403 -4.72 -2.84 40.94
N SER A 404 -4.19 -3.20 39.77
CA SER A 404 -2.81 -2.80 39.39
C SER A 404 -2.79 -1.99 38.09
N ASN A 405 -2.53 -0.68 38.20
CA ASN A 405 -2.41 0.28 37.07
C ASN A 405 -0.94 0.49 36.62
N GLY A 406 -0.07 -0.52 36.77
CA GLY A 406 1.32 -0.46 36.29
C GLY A 406 1.43 -0.95 34.83
N PRO A 407 2.40 -0.44 34.04
CA PRO A 407 2.65 -0.97 32.69
C PRO A 407 3.05 -2.45 32.78
N THR A 408 2.48 -3.30 31.92
CA THR A 408 2.79 -4.72 31.81
C THR A 408 4.19 -4.92 31.21
N GLU A 409 5.23 -5.02 32.04
CA GLU A 409 6.56 -5.46 31.60
C GLU A 409 6.53 -6.87 30.97
N ASP A 410 5.56 -7.70 31.37
CA ASP A 410 5.43 -9.10 30.93
C ASP A 410 5.04 -9.25 29.46
N ALA A 411 4.37 -8.28 28.83
CA ALA A 411 3.97 -8.36 27.42
C ALA A 411 5.07 -7.86 26.45
N THR A 412 6.20 -7.41 26.98
CA THR A 412 7.31 -6.86 26.19
C THR A 412 8.27 -7.94 25.69
N PHE A 413 9.13 -7.59 24.74
CA PHE A 413 10.23 -8.47 24.32
C PHE A 413 11.16 -8.84 25.48
N GLY A 414 11.44 -7.91 26.40
CA GLY A 414 12.20 -8.21 27.62
C GLY A 414 11.50 -9.23 28.52
N GLY A 415 10.18 -9.11 28.67
CA GLY A 415 9.34 -10.11 29.36
C GLY A 415 9.43 -11.49 28.72
N LEU A 416 9.38 -11.56 27.39
CA LEU A 416 9.54 -12.80 26.64
C LEU A 416 10.93 -13.43 26.85
N LEU A 417 12.01 -12.66 26.76
CA LEU A 417 13.37 -13.16 26.99
C LEU A 417 13.56 -13.67 28.43
N LYS A 418 12.99 -12.97 29.42
CA LYS A 418 12.95 -13.43 30.81
C LYS A 418 12.20 -14.74 30.96
N TYR A 419 11.12 -14.95 30.20
CA TYR A 419 10.39 -16.22 30.18
C TYR A 419 11.26 -17.37 29.64
N PHE A 420 12.01 -17.12 28.56
CA PHE A 420 12.99 -18.07 27.99
C PHE A 420 14.24 -18.31 28.85
N SER A 421 14.50 -17.46 29.84
CA SER A 421 15.62 -17.67 30.78
C SER A 421 15.38 -18.88 31.71
N ASN A 422 14.13 -19.36 31.82
CA ASN A 422 13.81 -20.58 32.56
C ASN A 422 13.78 -21.79 31.63
N ASN A 423 14.68 -22.75 31.87
CA ASN A 423 14.83 -23.97 31.07
C ASN A 423 13.52 -24.77 30.92
N THR A 424 12.71 -24.86 31.98
CA THR A 424 11.42 -25.56 31.95
C THR A 424 10.44 -24.88 31.01
N ASN A 425 10.38 -23.54 31.04
CA ASN A 425 9.52 -22.74 30.19
C ASN A 425 9.96 -22.81 28.72
N THR A 426 11.26 -22.75 28.47
CA THR A 426 11.85 -22.88 27.12
C THR A 426 11.53 -24.24 26.51
N LYS A 427 11.73 -25.32 27.26
CA LYS A 427 11.35 -26.68 26.83
C LYS A 427 9.86 -26.78 26.51
N ASN A 428 9.01 -26.14 27.32
CA ASN A 428 7.56 -26.13 27.10
C ASN A 428 7.16 -25.38 25.81
N VAL A 429 7.79 -24.25 25.50
CA VAL A 429 7.51 -23.49 24.28
C VAL A 429 8.00 -24.23 23.06
N ILE A 430 9.26 -24.68 23.06
CA ILE A 430 9.85 -25.46 21.96
C ILE A 430 9.00 -26.69 21.64
N ARG A 431 8.49 -27.39 22.67
CA ARG A 431 7.59 -28.54 22.46
C ARG A 431 6.27 -28.16 21.77
N LYS A 432 5.78 -26.92 21.93
CA LYS A 432 4.50 -26.49 21.35
C LYS A 432 4.63 -25.97 19.92
N ILE A 433 5.71 -25.27 19.60
CA ILE A 433 5.84 -24.57 18.31
C ILE A 433 6.99 -25.09 17.43
N GLY A 434 7.84 -25.98 17.94
CA GLY A 434 9.05 -26.44 17.22
C GLY A 434 10.27 -25.58 17.53
N THR A 435 11.46 -26.15 17.31
CA THR A 435 12.73 -25.47 17.59
C THR A 435 13.03 -24.44 16.50
N GLU A 436 12.76 -24.82 15.26
CA GLU A 436 13.03 -24.09 14.02
C GLU A 436 12.19 -22.81 13.98
N VAL A 437 10.88 -22.94 14.22
CA VAL A 437 9.95 -21.81 14.31
C VAL A 437 10.33 -20.86 15.46
N ALA A 438 10.67 -21.40 16.63
CA ALA A 438 11.08 -20.58 17.77
C ALA A 438 12.36 -19.78 17.45
N GLN A 439 13.35 -20.42 16.84
CA GLN A 439 14.60 -19.76 16.42
C GLN A 439 14.35 -18.70 15.35
N LEU A 440 13.53 -19.00 14.33
CA LEU A 440 13.17 -18.07 13.27
C LEU A 440 12.48 -16.82 13.83
N LEU A 441 11.48 -17.00 14.70
CA LEU A 441 10.76 -15.90 15.33
C LEU A 441 11.68 -15.04 16.22
N LEU A 442 12.55 -15.67 17.00
CA LEU A 442 13.53 -14.96 17.81
C LEU A 442 14.52 -14.17 16.94
N ALA A 443 15.04 -14.78 15.88
CA ALA A 443 15.98 -14.12 14.97
C ALA A 443 15.37 -12.84 14.37
N HIS A 444 14.13 -12.92 13.87
CA HIS A 444 13.43 -11.75 13.34
C HIS A 444 13.04 -10.74 14.43
N ALA A 445 12.70 -11.16 15.65
CA ALA A 445 12.45 -10.25 16.76
C ALA A 445 13.72 -9.48 17.16
N PHE A 446 14.87 -10.15 17.23
CA PHE A 446 16.16 -9.51 17.48
C PHE A 446 16.55 -8.55 16.36
N GLN A 447 16.38 -8.95 15.10
CA GLN A 447 16.60 -8.09 13.94
C GLN A 447 15.77 -6.81 14.04
N ALA A 448 14.47 -6.95 14.30
CA ALA A 448 13.56 -5.81 14.44
C ALA A 448 13.93 -4.88 15.61
N CYS A 449 14.36 -5.43 16.74
CA CYS A 449 14.87 -4.64 17.87
C CYS A 449 16.15 -3.87 17.51
N GLY A 450 17.07 -4.50 16.77
CA GLY A 450 18.28 -3.85 16.26
C GLY A 450 17.96 -2.67 15.35
N ASP A 451 17.08 -2.88 14.36
CA ASP A 451 16.66 -1.85 13.42
C ASP A 451 15.96 -0.67 14.12
N PHE A 452 15.14 -0.97 15.15
CA PHE A 452 14.49 0.04 15.96
C PHE A 452 15.50 0.91 16.73
N ALA A 453 16.56 0.29 17.28
CA ALA A 453 17.63 1.00 17.99
C ALA A 453 18.44 1.89 17.05
N ILE A 454 18.76 1.41 15.84
CA ILE A 454 19.50 2.17 14.82
C ILE A 454 18.67 3.37 14.36
N ARG A 455 17.39 3.18 14.00
CA ARG A 455 16.52 4.25 13.50
C ARG A 455 16.31 5.35 14.54
N LYS A 456 16.20 4.97 15.82
CA LYS A 456 16.10 5.93 16.94
C LYS A 456 17.39 6.76 17.08
N ARG A 457 18.57 6.16 16.90
CA ARG A 457 19.85 6.90 16.89
C ARG A 457 19.95 7.86 15.70
N SER A 458 19.64 7.41 14.49
CA SER A 458 19.70 8.27 13.29
C SER A 458 18.77 9.48 13.36
N SER A 459 17.58 9.33 13.96
CA SER A 459 16.66 10.45 14.20
C SER A 459 17.21 11.49 15.19
N ILE A 460 18.09 11.11 16.11
CA ILE A 460 18.72 12.01 17.09
C ILE A 460 19.86 12.80 16.44
N TYR A 461 20.62 12.18 15.53
CA TYR A 461 21.72 12.84 14.83
C TYR A 461 21.27 13.73 13.64
N SER A 462 20.10 13.48 13.06
CA SER A 462 19.49 14.34 12.03
C SER A 462 18.87 15.64 12.59
N GLY A 463 18.72 15.77 13.91
CA GLY A 463 18.03 16.90 14.54
C GLY A 463 18.90 18.11 14.86
N ASN A 464 20.21 18.07 14.63
CA ASN A 464 21.13 19.15 14.99
C ASN A 464 22.19 19.37 13.91
N HIS A 465 21.93 20.26 12.95
CA HIS A 465 22.97 21.10 12.34
C HIS A 465 22.35 22.31 11.61
N PRO A 466 22.61 23.56 12.05
CA PRO A 466 22.46 24.74 11.21
C PRO A 466 23.72 24.86 10.34
N LEU A 467 23.59 24.64 9.02
CA LEU A 467 24.70 24.80 8.09
C LEU A 467 24.75 26.25 7.55
N ASN A 468 25.77 26.97 8.03
CA ASN A 468 26.53 28.03 7.38
C ASN A 468 25.79 29.18 6.65
N LYS A 469 25.60 30.28 7.39
CA LYS A 469 25.71 31.63 6.79
C LYS A 469 27.19 32.02 6.83
N MET A 470 27.90 31.78 5.74
CA MET A 470 29.28 32.23 5.58
C MET A 470 29.26 33.73 5.26
N SER A 471 29.88 34.48 6.15
CA SER A 471 30.10 35.91 6.15
C SER A 471 30.81 36.41 4.89
N SER A 472 30.19 37.38 4.22
CA SER A 472 30.86 38.31 3.31
C SER A 472 30.47 39.73 3.71
N GLU A 473 31.15 40.26 4.73
CA GLU A 473 31.23 41.70 4.95
C GLU A 473 32.56 42.18 4.40
N THR A 474 32.51 42.79 3.21
CA THR A 474 33.60 43.59 2.68
C THR A 474 33.31 45.05 3.00
N VAL A 475 34.27 45.63 3.72
CA VAL A 475 34.41 47.03 4.12
C VAL A 475 34.37 48.00 2.92
N THR A 476 33.56 49.06 3.01
CA THR A 476 33.88 50.45 2.57
C THR A 476 32.90 51.42 3.28
N SER A 477 33.39 52.19 4.25
CA SER A 477 33.80 53.60 4.16
C SER A 477 32.66 54.62 4.39
N SER A 478 32.60 55.10 5.64
CA SER A 478 32.51 56.51 6.09
C SER A 478 31.99 57.59 5.12
N VAL A 479 30.95 58.33 5.54
CA VAL A 479 30.96 59.81 5.56
C VAL A 479 30.04 60.31 6.70
N HIS A 480 30.68 61.06 7.61
CA HIS A 480 30.20 62.02 8.62
C HIS A 480 29.09 61.69 9.62
#